data_AF-A0A7W7WB33-F1
#
_entry.id   AF-A0A7W7WB33-F1
#
_cell.length_a   1.000
_cell.length_b   1.000
_cell.length_c   1.000
_cell.angle_alpha   90.00
_cell.angle_beta   90.00
_cell.angle_gamma   90.00
#
_symmetry.space_group_name_H-M   'P 1'
#
loop_
_entity.id
_entity.type
_entity.pdbx_description
1 polymer ?
#
loop_
_entity_poly.entity_id
_entity_poly.type
_entity_poly.pdbx_seq_one_letter_code
_entity_poly.pdbx_strand_id
1 'polypeptide(L)' 'MTFTQAEFDYLASRRLVRLATASPDGVLQNSPTGFSCAPETGTLDIYGRARGRDV' A
#
# COMPACT_ATOMS: atom_id res chain seq x y z
N MET A 1 -8.38 -7.83 9.75
CA MET A 1 -8.99 -8.27 8.48
C MET A 1 -7.88 -8.37 7.47
N THR A 2 -7.87 -9.44 6.70
CA THR A 2 -6.79 -9.81 5.77
C THR A 2 -7.37 -9.77 4.36
N PHE A 3 -6.58 -9.39 3.36
CA PHE A 3 -7.06 -9.38 1.97
C PHE A 3 -7.41 -10.79 1.49
N THR A 4 -8.48 -10.88 0.70
CA THR A 4 -8.84 -12.08 -0.05
C THR A 4 -7.89 -12.28 -1.24
N GLN A 5 -7.90 -13.48 -1.83
CA GLN A 5 -7.09 -13.76 -3.01
C GLN A 5 -7.46 -12.84 -4.19
N ALA A 6 -8.75 -12.64 -4.45
CA ALA A 6 -9.20 -11.77 -5.54
C ALA A 6 -8.76 -10.31 -5.35
N GLU A 7 -8.71 -9.84 -4.10
CA GLU A 7 -8.18 -8.51 -3.79
C GLU A 7 -6.67 -8.44 -3.99
N PHE A 8 -5.93 -9.49 -3.63
CA PHE A 8 -4.50 -9.58 -3.93
C PHE A 8 -4.20 -9.60 -5.43
N ASP A 9 -4.95 -10.39 -6.20
CA ASP A 9 -4.80 -10.47 -7.65
C ASP A 9 -5.08 -9.10 -8.29
N TYR A 10 -6.13 -8.42 -7.81
CA TYR A 10 -6.43 -7.06 -8.22
C TYR A 10 -5.28 -6.11 -7.89
N LEU A 11 -4.78 -6.12 -6.65
CA LEU A 11 -3.71 -5.24 -6.21
C LEU A 11 -2.40 -5.52 -6.97
N ALA A 12 -2.03 -6.78 -7.19
CA ALA A 12 -0.84 -7.16 -7.93
C ALA A 12 -0.83 -6.62 -9.38
N SER A 13 -2.00 -6.33 -9.96
CA SER A 13 -2.12 -5.68 -11.28
C SER A 13 -1.88 -4.15 -11.25
N ARG A 14 -1.76 -3.54 -10.07
CA ARG A 14 -1.63 -2.08 -9.89
C ARG A 14 -0.20 -1.70 -9.57
N ARG A 15 0.29 -0.65 -10.23
CA ARG A 15 1.59 -0.05 -9.92
C ARG A 15 1.57 0.81 -8.65
N LEU A 16 0.43 1.43 -8.33
CA LEU A 16 0.28 2.37 -7.21
C LEU A 16 -1.05 2.15 -6.51
N VAL A 17 -1.05 2.38 -5.20
CA VAL A 17 -2.24 2.55 -4.36
C VAL A 17 -2.37 4.00 -3.89
N ARG A 18 -3.48 4.32 -3.24
CA ARG A 18 -3.67 5.58 -2.54
C ARG A 18 -3.66 5.32 -1.04
N LEU A 19 -2.72 5.93 -0.33
CA LEU A 19 -2.62 5.86 1.12
C LEU A 19 -3.08 7.19 1.70
N ALA A 20 -4.05 7.12 2.61
CA ALA A 20 -4.51 8.26 3.39
C ALA A 20 -3.86 8.23 4.78
N THR A 21 -3.19 9.31 5.16
CA THR A 21 -2.70 9.52 6.52
C THR A 21 -3.40 10.74 7.12
N ALA A 22 -3.86 10.60 8.37
CA ALA A 22 -4.42 11.72 9.12
C ALA A 22 -3.30 12.49 9.81
N SER A 23 -3.26 13.80 9.63
CA SER A 23 -2.44 14.69 10.46
C SER A 23 -3.07 14.86 11.86
N PRO A 24 -2.34 15.40 12.84
CA PRO A 24 -2.86 15.59 14.20
C PRO A 24 -4.13 16.45 14.29
N ASP A 25 -4.36 17.34 13.33
CA ASP A 25 -5.55 18.19 13.21
C ASP A 25 -6.67 17.54 12.35
N GLY A 26 -6.50 16.29 11.92
CA GLY A 26 -7.51 15.50 11.22
C GLY A 26 -7.55 15.70 9.71
N VAL A 27 -6.66 16.52 9.14
CA VAL A 27 -6.56 16.66 7.68
C VAL A 27 -6.01 15.38 7.06
N LEU A 28 -6.67 14.88 6.01
CA LEU A 28 -6.23 13.67 5.30
C LEU A 28 -5.28 14.02 4.17
N GLN A 29 -4.09 13.43 4.19
CA GLN A 29 -3.13 13.43 3.10
C GLN A 29 -3.32 12.16 2.27
N ASN A 30 -3.87 12.27 1.06
CA ASN A 30 -4.16 11.12 0.19
C ASN A 30 -3.22 11.10 -1.03
N SER A 31 -2.14 10.33 -0.96
CA SER A 31 -1.07 10.34 -1.97
C SER A 31 -0.91 9.00 -2.71
N PRO A 32 -0.55 9.02 -4.02
CA PRO A 32 -0.13 7.81 -4.72
C PRO A 32 1.12 7.21 -4.05
N THR A 33 1.08 5.92 -3.77
CA THR A 33 2.10 5.22 -2.97
C THR A 33 2.43 3.88 -3.62
N GLY A 34 3.72 3.57 -3.75
CA GLY A 34 4.20 2.24 -4.17
C GLY A 34 4.04 1.22 -3.04
N PHE A 35 3.83 -0.04 -3.39
CA PHE A 35 3.55 -1.10 -2.43
C PHE A 35 3.91 -2.47 -2.99
N SER A 36 4.08 -3.46 -2.10
CA SER A 36 4.14 -4.89 -2.47
C SER A 36 3.09 -5.68 -1.69
N CYS A 37 2.60 -6.76 -2.29
CA CYS A 37 1.75 -7.73 -1.62
C CYS A 37 2.62 -8.72 -0.83
N ALA A 38 2.26 -8.99 0.42
CA ALA A 38 2.84 -10.05 1.24
C ALA A 38 1.76 -11.12 1.52
N PRO A 39 1.53 -12.09 0.60
CA PRO A 39 0.43 -13.05 0.70
C PRO A 39 0.53 -13.94 1.95
N GLU A 40 1.75 -14.27 2.38
CA GLU A 40 2.04 -15.06 3.58
C GLU A 40 1.48 -14.45 4.87
N THR A 41 1.53 -13.12 5.02
CA THR A 41 0.96 -12.39 6.16
C THR A 41 -0.41 -11.79 5.83
N GLY A 42 -0.76 -11.78 4.55
CA GLY A 42 -1.99 -11.22 4.03
C GLY A 42 -2.08 -9.70 4.20
N THR A 43 -0.93 -9.02 4.06
CA THR A 43 -0.77 -7.57 4.22
C THR A 43 -0.19 -6.91 2.97
N LEU A 44 -0.16 -5.56 2.97
CA LEU A 44 0.59 -4.77 2.00
C LEU A 44 1.77 -4.12 2.72
N ASP A 45 2.94 -4.18 2.10
CA ASP A 45 4.10 -3.47 2.58
C ASP A 45 4.20 -2.12 1.87
N ILE A 46 4.24 -1.06 2.66
CA ILE A 46 4.42 0.31 2.20
C ILE A 46 5.83 0.77 2.56
N TYR A 47 6.58 1.23 1.57
CA TYR A 47 7.95 1.70 1.73
C TYR A 47 8.06 3.21 1.51
N GLY A 48 8.90 3.85 2.33
CA GLY A 48 9.27 5.25 2.14
C GLY A 48 10.25 5.43 0.97
N ARG A 49 10.56 6.70 0.64
CA ARG A 49 11.43 7.10 -0.49
C ARG A 49 12.74 6.31 -0.59
N ALA A 50 13.35 5.92 0.53
CA ALA A 50 14.64 5.24 0.54
C ALA A 50 14.59 3.75 0.11
N ARG A 51 13.41 3.12 0.13
CA ARG A 51 13.22 1.70 -0.25
C ARG A 51 12.60 1.53 -1.65
N GLY A 52 11.98 2.57 -2.21
CA GLY A 52 11.34 2.51 -3.53
C GLY A 52 12.28 2.51 -4.74
N ARG A 53 13.60 2.37 -4.54
CA ARG A 53 14.62 2.33 -5.61
C ARG A 53 15.11 0.92 -5.94
N ASP A 54 14.82 -0.04 -5.05
CA ASP A 54 15.37 -1.40 -5.07
C ASP A 54 14.27 -2.48 -5.27
N VAL A 55 13.06 -2.05 -5.62
CA VAL A 55 11.90 -2.90 -5.99
C VAL A 55 11.48 -2.66 -7.43
#